data_AF-A0A0S8AJM7-F1
#
_entry.id   AF-A0A0S8AJM7-F1
#
_cell.length_a   1.000
_cell.length_b   1.000
_cell.length_c   1.000
_cell.angle_alpha   90.00
_cell.angle_beta   90.00
_cell.angle_gamma   90.00
#
_symmetry.space_group_name_H-M   'P 1'
#
loop_
_entity.id
_entity.type
_entity.pdbx_description
1 polymer ?
#
loop_
_entity_poly.entity_id
_entity_poly.type
_entity_poly.pdbx_seq_one_letter_code
_entity_poly.pdbx_strand_id
1 'polypeptide(L)'
;IDIELVASVLKALSSSFKDYVVYSASGYDLIIVATNGVTLPRPDPWLFENPRLKRALHHVRLGSVQDLEIRKVWNKKALDPLLGTFDIRVNSDFFPVLDQNAVRARFLLKNATEILKFTRWPLPAMEILTGSEFPWSRTNVTPAPHYIETSEAFDAMTIRDYVLDGNYSGGIANMKPEMQRLASDLRNIASGECGKSPQSPDLMSSLYNGVAVKMTPFLRPAEMERVWKALDSGGCLQTLKSHEREWVDFFKALGQRDTKAMVDIAEHLLAAPERMKPGPLKYFVAAGMLGSLNQGNPERAFHLWEQYKRDMFGENQPDLLFRLLVANSKRPKNGQ
;
A
#
# COMPACT_ATOMS: atom_id res chain seq x y z
N ILE A 1 2.45 18.91 -14.02
CA ILE A 1 1.74 17.91 -14.85
C ILE A 1 0.67 17.29 -13.96
N ASP A 2 -0.59 17.31 -14.37
CA ASP A 2 -1.68 16.70 -13.60
C ASP A 2 -1.87 15.21 -13.94
N ILE A 3 -2.74 14.53 -13.20
CA ILE A 3 -2.92 13.08 -13.34
C ILE A 3 -3.50 12.68 -14.69
N GLU A 4 -4.35 13.50 -15.30
CA GLU A 4 -4.92 13.23 -16.62
C GLU A 4 -3.81 13.24 -17.68
N LEU A 5 -2.91 14.23 -17.64
CA LEU A 5 -1.76 14.26 -18.54
C LEU A 5 -0.79 13.11 -18.33
N VAL A 6 -0.64 12.60 -17.11
CA VAL A 6 0.13 11.35 -16.89
C VAL A 6 -0.61 10.15 -17.48
N ALA A 7 -1.93 10.08 -17.33
CA ALA A 7 -2.74 9.01 -17.91
C ALA A 7 -2.69 9.01 -19.45
N SER A 8 -2.60 10.17 -20.12
CA SER A 8 -2.46 10.22 -21.59
C SER A 8 -1.15 9.57 -22.08
N VAL A 9 -0.05 9.75 -21.35
CA VAL A 9 1.25 9.12 -21.62
C VAL A 9 1.21 7.62 -21.32
N LEU A 10 0.67 7.24 -20.16
CA LEU A 10 0.58 5.83 -19.76
C LEU A 10 -0.33 5.02 -20.68
N LYS A 11 -1.41 5.61 -21.21
CA LYS A 11 -2.22 4.98 -22.25
C LYS A 11 -1.41 4.70 -23.52
N ALA A 12 -0.57 5.64 -23.94
CA ALA A 12 0.29 5.48 -25.13
C ALA A 12 1.33 4.37 -24.93
N LEU A 13 1.92 4.30 -23.73
CA LEU A 13 2.82 3.22 -23.35
C LEU A 13 2.10 1.87 -23.31
N SER A 14 0.91 1.84 -22.72
CA SER A 14 0.10 0.63 -22.59
C SER A 14 -0.33 0.05 -23.95
N SER A 15 -0.59 0.89 -24.96
CA SER A 15 -0.88 0.43 -26.32
C SER A 15 0.34 -0.01 -27.11
N SER A 16 1.54 0.44 -26.73
CA SER A 16 2.78 0.23 -27.50
C SER A 16 3.65 -0.91 -26.98
N PHE A 17 3.53 -1.24 -25.68
CA PHE A 17 4.34 -2.27 -25.03
C PHE A 17 3.46 -3.37 -24.45
N LYS A 18 3.94 -4.61 -24.54
CA LYS A 18 3.23 -5.79 -24.01
C LYS A 18 3.18 -5.80 -22.48
N ASP A 19 4.24 -5.30 -21.83
CA ASP A 19 4.28 -5.14 -20.39
C ASP A 19 5.13 -3.93 -19.96
N TYR A 20 4.82 -3.37 -18.79
CA TYR A 20 5.57 -2.29 -18.18
C TYR A 20 5.39 -2.22 -16.66
N VAL A 21 6.39 -1.67 -15.99
CA VAL A 21 6.40 -1.38 -14.56
C VAL A 21 6.80 0.07 -14.33
N VAL A 22 6.12 0.72 -13.39
CA VAL A 22 6.37 2.10 -12.98
C VAL A 22 7.01 2.08 -11.60
N TYR A 23 8.17 2.71 -11.50
CA TYR A 23 8.93 2.90 -10.26
C TYR A 23 8.93 4.38 -9.85
N SER A 24 8.91 4.62 -8.55
CA SER A 24 9.16 5.91 -7.94
C SER A 24 10.67 6.14 -7.86
N ALA A 25 11.17 7.19 -8.53
CA ALA A 25 12.57 7.59 -8.45
C ALA A 25 12.81 8.69 -7.40
N SER A 26 11.75 9.36 -6.97
CA SER A 26 11.72 10.38 -5.92
C SER A 26 10.26 10.57 -5.46
N GLY A 27 10.00 11.49 -4.53
CA GLY A 27 8.63 11.87 -4.16
C GLY A 27 7.81 12.54 -5.27
N TYR A 28 8.38 12.76 -6.46
CA TYR A 28 7.75 13.45 -7.58
C TYR A 28 8.02 12.82 -8.95
N ASP A 29 9.09 12.03 -9.10
CA ASP A 29 9.55 11.51 -10.38
C ASP A 29 9.23 10.01 -10.53
N LEU A 30 8.82 9.63 -11.74
CA LEU A 30 8.56 8.24 -12.13
C LEU A 30 9.58 7.78 -13.15
N ILE A 31 10.01 6.52 -13.02
CA ILE A 31 10.72 5.77 -14.04
C ILE A 31 9.80 4.68 -14.56
N ILE A 32 9.68 4.56 -15.87
CA ILE A 32 8.89 3.50 -16.50
C ILE A 32 9.85 2.59 -17.26
N VAL A 33 9.75 1.29 -16.97
CA VAL A 33 10.49 0.25 -17.68
C VAL A 33 9.48 -0.59 -18.44
N ALA A 34 9.62 -0.66 -19.76
CA ALA A 34 8.66 -1.31 -20.65
C ALA A 34 9.35 -2.32 -21.56
N THR A 35 8.60 -3.34 -22.01
CA THR A 35 9.10 -4.41 -22.87
C THR A 35 8.07 -4.85 -23.91
N ASN A 36 8.57 -5.31 -25.05
CA ASN A 36 7.78 -6.04 -26.07
C ASN A 36 7.82 -7.56 -25.87
N GLY A 37 8.57 -8.04 -24.88
CA GLY A 37 8.47 -9.39 -24.35
C GLY A 37 7.13 -9.63 -23.64
N VAL A 38 6.79 -10.88 -23.34
CA VAL A 38 5.49 -11.22 -22.75
C VAL A 38 5.31 -10.62 -21.36
N THR A 39 6.37 -10.61 -20.55
CA THR A 39 6.39 -10.00 -19.21
C THR A 39 7.72 -9.31 -18.97
N LEU A 40 7.72 -8.26 -18.16
CA LEU A 40 8.95 -7.65 -17.68
C LEU A 40 9.55 -8.56 -16.59
N PRO A 41 10.81 -9.03 -16.75
CA PRO A 41 11.44 -9.86 -15.74
C PRO A 41 11.65 -9.06 -14.44
N ARG A 42 11.68 -9.78 -13.32
CA ARG A 42 12.05 -9.19 -12.03
C ARG A 42 13.51 -8.71 -12.06
N PRO A 43 13.86 -7.67 -11.27
CA PRO A 43 15.25 -7.27 -11.12
C PRO A 43 16.12 -8.43 -10.62
N ASP A 44 17.22 -8.69 -11.32
CA ASP A 44 18.16 -9.74 -10.97
C ASP A 44 19.03 -9.31 -9.76
N PRO A 45 19.16 -10.12 -8.69
CA PRO A 45 20.06 -9.85 -7.57
C PRO A 45 21.51 -9.53 -7.97
N TRP A 46 21.98 -10.05 -9.11
CA TRP A 46 23.30 -9.77 -9.68
C TRP A 46 23.61 -8.27 -9.80
N LEU A 47 22.58 -7.42 -9.98
CA LEU A 47 22.72 -5.96 -10.01
C LEU A 47 23.46 -5.40 -8.78
N PHE A 48 23.31 -6.06 -7.63
CA PHE A 48 23.91 -5.65 -6.35
C PHE A 48 25.26 -6.35 -6.07
N GLU A 49 25.66 -7.29 -6.94
CA GLU A 49 26.94 -7.99 -6.89
C GLU A 49 27.99 -7.31 -7.79
N ASN A 50 27.55 -6.73 -8.92
CA ASN A 50 28.44 -5.97 -9.81
C ASN A 50 28.98 -4.70 -9.13
N PRO A 51 30.31 -4.54 -8.93
CA PRO A 51 30.84 -3.42 -8.14
C PRO A 51 30.54 -2.02 -8.69
N ARG A 52 30.45 -1.86 -10.01
CA ARG A 52 30.15 -0.57 -10.65
C ARG A 52 28.68 -0.22 -10.49
N LEU A 53 27.78 -1.17 -10.75
CA LEU A 53 26.34 -0.98 -10.57
C LEU A 53 25.99 -0.78 -9.10
N LYS A 54 26.53 -1.61 -8.20
CA LYS A 54 26.36 -1.47 -6.75
C LYS A 54 26.73 -0.07 -6.26
N ARG A 55 27.84 0.50 -6.74
CA ARG A 55 28.24 1.88 -6.39
C ARG A 55 27.22 2.91 -6.87
N ALA A 56 26.77 2.80 -8.12
CA ALA A 56 25.75 3.70 -8.68
C ALA A 56 24.41 3.59 -7.92
N LEU A 57 23.95 2.37 -7.64
CA LEU A 57 22.71 2.10 -6.91
C LEU A 57 22.78 2.58 -5.45
N HIS A 58 23.95 2.47 -4.81
CA HIS A 58 24.16 2.99 -3.46
C HIS A 58 23.97 4.51 -3.38
N HIS A 59 24.40 5.27 -4.40
CA HIS A 59 24.19 6.73 -4.45
C HIS A 59 22.71 7.12 -4.42
N VAL A 60 21.83 6.27 -4.97
CA VAL A 60 20.38 6.48 -4.96
C VAL A 60 19.68 5.65 -3.88
N ARG A 61 20.42 5.19 -2.85
CA ARG A 61 19.90 4.43 -1.69
C ARG A 61 19.18 3.13 -2.06
N LEU A 62 19.72 2.41 -3.04
CA LEU A 62 19.29 1.06 -3.40
C LEU A 62 20.39 0.08 -3.03
N GLY A 63 20.15 -0.75 -2.02
CA GLY A 63 21.10 -1.77 -1.53
C GLY A 63 20.71 -3.20 -1.88
N SER A 64 19.45 -3.44 -2.27
CA SER A 64 18.91 -4.76 -2.55
C SER A 64 17.74 -4.71 -3.54
N VAL A 65 17.33 -5.89 -4.03
CA VAL A 65 16.11 -6.04 -4.83
C VAL A 65 14.86 -5.60 -4.06
N GLN A 66 14.84 -5.76 -2.73
CA GLN A 66 13.71 -5.30 -1.91
C GLN A 66 13.54 -3.78 -1.99
N ASP A 67 14.65 -3.03 -2.02
CA ASP A 67 14.62 -1.57 -2.15
C ASP A 67 14.02 -1.13 -3.50
N LEU A 68 14.28 -1.89 -4.57
CA LEU A 68 13.66 -1.66 -5.88
C LEU A 68 12.17 -1.97 -5.87
N GLU A 69 11.79 -3.10 -5.27
CA GLU A 69 10.39 -3.55 -5.24
C GLU A 69 9.51 -2.65 -4.36
N ILE A 70 10.04 -2.02 -3.30
CA ILE A 70 9.30 -1.00 -2.53
C ILE A 70 9.06 0.27 -3.34
N ARG A 71 9.97 0.60 -4.27
CA ARG A 71 9.78 1.74 -5.17
C ARG A 71 8.83 1.44 -6.32
N LYS A 72 8.43 0.18 -6.52
CA LYS A 72 7.43 -0.17 -7.53
C LYS A 72 6.08 0.37 -7.13
N VAL A 73 5.52 1.22 -8.00
CA VAL A 73 4.24 1.90 -7.74
C VAL A 73 3.10 1.21 -8.46
N TRP A 74 3.35 0.86 -9.72
CA TRP A 74 2.33 0.28 -10.61
C TRP A 74 2.94 -0.75 -11.56
N ASN A 75 2.10 -1.66 -12.03
CA ASN A 75 2.38 -2.50 -13.20
C ASN A 75 1.21 -2.40 -14.19
N LYS A 76 1.44 -2.83 -15.43
CA LYS A 76 0.40 -2.81 -16.47
C LYS A 76 -0.92 -3.44 -16.02
N LYS A 77 -0.86 -4.62 -15.40
CA LYS A 77 -2.04 -5.37 -14.92
C LYS A 77 -2.94 -4.53 -14.00
N ALA A 78 -2.36 -3.82 -13.04
CA ALA A 78 -3.12 -2.95 -12.14
C ALA A 78 -3.49 -1.61 -12.78
N LEU A 79 -2.62 -1.05 -13.62
CA LEU A 79 -2.79 0.32 -14.11
C LEU A 79 -3.80 0.41 -15.25
N ASP A 80 -3.86 -0.59 -16.14
CA ASP A 80 -4.71 -0.55 -17.33
C ASP A 80 -6.21 -0.35 -17.02
N PRO A 81 -6.83 -1.06 -16.05
CA PRO A 81 -8.21 -0.77 -15.64
C PRO A 81 -8.40 0.68 -15.17
N LEU A 82 -7.44 1.21 -14.41
CA LEU A 82 -7.49 2.59 -13.92
C LEU A 82 -7.35 3.60 -15.07
N LEU A 83 -6.48 3.34 -16.06
CA LEU A 83 -6.31 4.20 -17.23
C LEU A 83 -7.62 4.34 -18.02
N GLY A 84 -8.42 3.27 -18.07
CA GLY A 84 -9.76 3.28 -18.69
C GLY A 84 -10.76 4.24 -18.04
N THR A 85 -10.50 4.71 -16.82
CA THR A 85 -11.38 5.66 -16.10
C THR A 85 -11.11 7.12 -16.45
N PHE A 86 -9.99 7.44 -17.09
CA PHE A 86 -9.66 8.81 -17.48
C PHE A 86 -10.20 9.11 -18.88
N ASP A 87 -11.05 10.12 -19.00
CA ASP A 87 -11.53 10.60 -20.30
C ASP A 87 -10.52 11.58 -20.92
N ILE A 88 -9.38 11.04 -21.34
CA ILE A 88 -8.32 11.79 -22.02
C ILE A 88 -7.77 11.02 -23.21
N ARG A 89 -7.51 11.75 -24.30
CA ARG A 89 -6.89 11.24 -25.52
C ARG A 89 -5.48 10.74 -25.23
N VAL A 90 -5.11 9.65 -25.92
CA VAL A 90 -3.76 9.08 -25.89
C VAL A 90 -2.75 10.08 -26.46
N ASN A 91 -1.63 10.29 -25.77
CA ASN A 91 -0.57 11.18 -26.22
C ASN A 91 0.19 10.58 -27.42
N SER A 92 0.44 11.36 -28.46
CA SER A 92 1.26 10.98 -29.62
C SER A 92 1.88 12.20 -30.29
N ASP A 93 2.79 12.00 -31.24
CA ASP A 93 3.38 13.12 -32.01
C ASP A 93 2.32 13.87 -32.84
N PHE A 94 1.30 13.16 -33.32
CA PHE A 94 0.19 13.76 -34.07
C PHE A 94 -0.83 14.45 -33.16
N PHE A 95 -1.00 13.96 -31.92
CA PHE A 95 -1.84 14.57 -30.89
C PHE A 95 -1.03 14.77 -29.60
N PRO A 96 -0.18 15.81 -29.52
CA PRO A 96 0.77 16.01 -28.42
C PRO A 96 0.07 16.61 -27.19
N VAL A 97 -0.87 15.86 -26.62
CA VAL A 97 -1.72 16.26 -25.48
C VAL A 97 -0.88 16.75 -24.30
N LEU A 98 0.21 16.04 -23.98
CA LEU A 98 1.10 16.42 -22.89
C LEU A 98 1.75 17.77 -23.15
N ASP A 99 2.40 17.94 -24.30
CA ASP A 99 3.15 19.16 -24.65
C ASP A 99 2.24 20.39 -24.65
N GLN A 100 1.07 20.28 -25.29
CA GLN A 100 0.08 21.36 -25.40
C GLN A 100 -0.48 21.82 -24.05
N ASN A 101 -0.47 20.96 -23.03
CA ASN A 101 -1.10 21.24 -21.74
C ASN A 101 -0.12 21.30 -20.56
N ALA A 102 1.14 20.90 -20.73
CA ALA A 102 2.13 20.83 -19.65
C ALA A 102 2.41 22.22 -19.04
N VAL A 103 2.57 23.24 -19.90
CA VAL A 103 2.81 24.63 -19.46
C VAL A 103 1.62 25.15 -18.67
N ARG A 104 0.39 24.93 -19.16
CA ARG A 104 -0.84 25.31 -18.45
C ARG A 104 -0.95 24.61 -17.10
N ALA A 105 -0.69 23.30 -17.04
CA ALA A 105 -0.71 22.54 -15.78
C ALA A 105 0.32 23.08 -14.78
N ARG A 106 1.51 23.49 -15.25
CA ARG A 106 2.55 24.10 -14.41
C ARG A 106 2.12 25.48 -13.90
N PHE A 107 1.56 26.33 -14.76
CA PHE A 107 1.04 27.64 -14.38
C PHE A 107 -0.06 27.54 -13.31
N LEU A 108 -0.95 26.54 -13.43
CA LEU A 108 -2.00 26.26 -12.46
C LEU A 108 -1.52 25.46 -11.23
N LEU A 109 -0.20 25.25 -11.09
CA LEU A 109 0.43 24.50 -10.00
C LEU A 109 -0.15 23.08 -9.81
N LYS A 110 -0.67 22.48 -10.88
CA LYS A 110 -1.20 21.12 -10.83
C LYS A 110 -0.08 20.08 -10.84
N ASN A 111 -0.29 19.01 -10.06
CA ASN A 111 0.63 17.89 -9.94
C ASN A 111 -0.11 16.55 -10.02
N ALA A 112 0.64 15.48 -10.24
CA ALA A 112 0.15 14.10 -10.29
C ALA A 112 0.66 13.28 -9.10
N THR A 113 0.99 13.91 -7.97
CA THR A 113 1.57 13.21 -6.81
C THR A 113 0.66 12.12 -6.25
N GLU A 114 -0.64 12.16 -6.54
CA GLU A 114 -1.58 11.11 -6.18
C GLU A 114 -1.21 9.75 -6.77
N ILE A 115 -0.58 9.70 -7.95
CA ILE A 115 -0.12 8.43 -8.55
C ILE A 115 0.92 7.73 -7.68
N LEU A 116 1.72 8.50 -6.93
CA LEU A 116 2.72 8.02 -5.97
C LEU A 116 2.11 7.70 -4.61
N LYS A 117 1.03 8.40 -4.21
CA LYS A 117 0.36 8.15 -2.92
C LYS A 117 -0.32 6.79 -2.86
N PHE A 118 -0.55 6.14 -3.99
CA PHE A 118 -1.17 4.84 -4.04
C PHE A 118 -0.40 3.77 -3.25
N THR A 119 0.94 3.76 -3.32
CA THR A 119 1.79 2.84 -2.52
C THR A 119 1.77 3.12 -1.02
N ARG A 120 1.25 4.29 -0.62
CA ARG A 120 1.13 4.71 0.78
C ARG A 120 -0.21 4.35 1.39
N TRP A 121 -1.11 3.73 0.63
CA TRP A 121 -2.31 3.18 1.24
C TRP A 121 -1.92 2.11 2.26
N PRO A 122 -2.58 2.07 3.43
CA PRO A 122 -2.30 1.09 4.47
C PRO A 122 -2.72 -0.35 4.10
N LEU A 123 -2.82 -0.67 2.82
CA LEU A 123 -3.18 -1.97 2.30
C LEU A 123 -2.13 -2.45 1.29
N PRO A 124 -1.76 -3.73 1.30
CA PRO A 124 -0.91 -4.33 0.26
C PRO A 124 -1.71 -4.56 -1.03
N ALA A 125 -2.31 -3.48 -1.57
CA ALA A 125 -3.28 -3.54 -2.66
C ALA A 125 -2.70 -4.13 -3.94
N MET A 126 -1.47 -3.75 -4.31
CA MET A 126 -0.80 -4.31 -5.49
C MET A 126 -0.52 -5.79 -5.36
N GLU A 127 -0.01 -6.20 -4.20
CA GLU A 127 0.28 -7.60 -3.89
C GLU A 127 -0.98 -8.45 -4.07
N ILE A 128 -2.09 -8.04 -3.44
CA ILE A 128 -3.34 -8.79 -3.46
C ILE A 128 -4.04 -8.73 -4.83
N LEU A 129 -4.12 -7.56 -5.49
CA LEU A 129 -4.78 -7.44 -6.81
C LEU A 129 -4.03 -8.19 -7.91
N THR A 130 -2.70 -8.16 -7.87
CA THR A 130 -1.90 -8.72 -8.96
C THR A 130 -1.49 -10.16 -8.72
N GLY A 131 -1.59 -10.65 -7.47
CA GLY A 131 -1.08 -11.96 -7.07
C GLY A 131 0.44 -11.98 -7.04
N SER A 132 1.09 -10.87 -6.68
CA SER A 132 2.55 -10.79 -6.68
C SER A 132 3.14 -11.59 -5.53
N GLU A 133 3.85 -12.68 -5.84
CA GLU A 133 4.61 -13.44 -4.84
C GLU A 133 6.01 -12.83 -4.63
N PHE A 134 6.41 -12.62 -3.38
CA PHE A 134 7.75 -12.13 -3.06
C PHE A 134 8.67 -13.30 -2.67
N PRO A 135 9.89 -13.40 -3.23
CA PRO A 135 10.79 -14.54 -2.97
C PRO A 135 11.47 -14.47 -1.60
N TRP A 136 11.23 -13.42 -0.80
CA TRP A 136 11.80 -13.27 0.54
C TRP A 136 10.73 -13.46 1.61
N SER A 137 11.14 -14.10 2.71
CA SER A 137 10.31 -14.31 3.89
C SER A 137 10.46 -13.21 4.95
N ARG A 138 11.41 -12.28 4.76
CA ARG A 138 11.70 -11.19 5.69
C ARG A 138 11.99 -9.89 4.95
N THR A 139 11.30 -8.82 5.34
CA THR A 139 11.57 -7.46 4.85
C THR A 139 12.86 -6.93 5.48
N ASN A 140 13.82 -6.55 4.64
CA ASN A 140 15.10 -5.98 5.02
C ASN A 140 15.53 -4.93 3.99
N VAL A 141 15.38 -3.67 4.34
CA VAL A 141 15.47 -2.54 3.41
C VAL A 141 16.54 -1.56 3.86
N THR A 142 17.14 -0.88 2.91
CA THR A 142 18.17 0.12 3.18
C THR A 142 17.50 1.43 3.64
N PRO A 143 17.98 2.07 4.72
CA PRO A 143 17.45 3.37 5.13
C PRO A 143 17.61 4.43 4.02
N ALA A 144 16.49 5.08 3.68
CA ALA A 144 16.44 6.11 2.65
C ALA A 144 15.50 7.25 3.09
N PRO A 145 15.94 8.17 3.97
CA PRO A 145 15.06 9.13 4.67
C PRO A 145 14.36 10.13 3.75
N HIS A 146 14.87 10.34 2.53
CA HIS A 146 14.26 11.23 1.54
C HIS A 146 13.28 10.51 0.59
N TYR A 147 13.09 9.21 0.78
CA TYR A 147 12.18 8.35 0.02
C TYR A 147 11.10 7.85 0.95
N ILE A 148 9.90 8.43 0.86
CA ILE A 148 8.83 8.21 1.85
C ILE A 148 8.49 6.72 1.98
N GLU A 149 8.28 6.03 0.85
CA GLU A 149 7.88 4.62 0.84
C GLU A 149 8.97 3.71 1.43
N THR A 150 10.23 3.95 1.08
CA THR A 150 11.37 3.21 1.64
C THR A 150 11.58 3.54 3.12
N SER A 151 11.38 4.79 3.54
CA SER A 151 11.44 5.20 4.93
C SER A 151 10.33 4.53 5.76
N GLU A 152 9.10 4.45 5.24
CA GLU A 152 8.00 3.78 5.94
C GLU A 152 8.21 2.26 6.04
N ALA A 153 8.77 1.64 4.99
CA ALA A 153 9.19 0.23 5.06
C ALA A 153 10.33 0.00 6.07
N PHE A 154 11.28 0.94 6.15
CA PHE A 154 12.36 0.90 7.14
C PHE A 154 11.82 1.01 8.56
N ASP A 155 10.90 1.94 8.80
CA ASP A 155 10.22 2.09 10.09
C ASP A 155 9.46 0.80 10.44
N ALA A 156 8.68 0.24 9.51
CA ALA A 156 7.93 -0.99 9.72
C ALA A 156 8.82 -2.16 10.16
N MET A 157 9.95 -2.38 9.48
CA MET A 157 10.87 -3.46 9.85
C MET A 157 11.62 -3.20 11.16
N THR A 158 11.89 -1.92 11.48
CA THR A 158 12.54 -1.52 12.74
C THR A 158 11.60 -1.73 13.92
N ILE A 159 10.33 -1.33 13.78
CA ILE A 159 9.31 -1.56 14.81
C ILE A 159 9.08 -3.06 15.00
N ARG A 160 8.99 -3.85 13.91
CA ARG A 160 8.92 -5.32 13.97
C ARG A 160 10.04 -5.90 14.82
N ASP A 161 11.29 -5.58 14.48
CA ASP A 161 12.47 -6.12 15.19
C ASP A 161 12.48 -5.72 16.65
N TYR A 162 12.08 -4.48 16.97
CA TYR A 162 11.99 -4.05 18.36
C TYR A 162 10.88 -4.75 19.15
N VAL A 163 9.68 -4.91 18.56
CA VAL A 163 8.57 -5.62 19.20
C VAL A 163 8.94 -7.06 19.48
N LEU A 164 9.63 -7.74 18.55
CA LEU A 164 10.01 -9.15 18.70
C LEU A 164 11.23 -9.33 19.61
N ASP A 165 12.34 -8.68 19.28
CA ASP A 165 13.64 -8.99 19.86
C ASP A 165 14.05 -8.01 20.97
N GLY A 166 13.32 -6.90 21.14
CA GLY A 166 13.68 -5.82 22.06
C GLY A 166 14.94 -5.05 21.66
N ASN A 167 15.53 -5.41 20.52
CA ASN A 167 16.71 -4.77 19.98
C ASN A 167 16.34 -3.87 18.80
N TYR A 168 16.91 -2.68 18.79
CA TYR A 168 16.85 -1.82 17.62
C TYR A 168 17.96 -2.26 16.67
N SER A 169 17.66 -2.51 15.41
CA SER A 169 18.64 -2.79 14.37
C SER A 169 19.53 -1.59 14.01
N GLY A 170 19.86 -0.72 14.98
CA GLY A 170 20.55 0.57 14.81
C GLY A 170 19.65 1.67 14.22
N GLY A 171 18.37 1.37 13.95
CA GLY A 171 17.47 2.23 13.18
C GLY A 171 16.61 3.21 13.99
N ILE A 172 16.29 2.94 15.26
CA ILE A 172 15.29 3.75 15.99
C ILE A 172 15.71 5.19 16.20
N ALA A 173 17.00 5.43 16.45
CA ALA A 173 17.51 6.79 16.69
C ALA A 173 17.30 7.70 15.47
N ASN A 174 17.17 7.11 14.28
CA ASN A 174 16.88 7.82 13.04
C ASN A 174 15.37 7.93 12.75
N MET A 175 14.52 7.20 13.49
CA MET A 175 13.07 7.32 13.39
C MET A 175 12.60 8.60 14.08
N LYS A 176 11.50 9.18 13.58
CA LYS A 176 10.85 10.32 14.23
C LYS A 176 10.41 9.95 15.65
N PRO A 177 10.42 10.89 16.63
CA PRO A 177 10.06 10.60 18.02
C PRO A 177 8.67 9.96 18.20
N GLU A 178 7.72 10.29 17.32
CA GLU A 178 6.39 9.68 17.29
C GLU A 178 6.44 8.17 17.00
N MET A 179 7.29 7.75 16.07
CA MET A 179 7.48 6.35 15.71
C MET A 179 8.23 5.59 16.80
N GLN A 180 9.14 6.27 17.51
CA GLN A 180 9.85 5.68 18.65
C GLN A 180 8.89 5.36 19.80
N ARG A 181 7.98 6.29 20.11
CA ARG A 181 6.92 6.10 21.10
C ARG A 181 6.00 4.95 20.71
N LEU A 182 5.53 4.94 19.46
CA LEU A 182 4.68 3.86 18.95
C LEU A 182 5.36 2.48 19.07
N ALA A 183 6.66 2.39 18.77
CA ALA A 183 7.42 1.15 18.94
C ALA A 183 7.50 0.71 20.41
N SER A 184 7.71 1.67 21.31
CA SER A 184 7.74 1.45 22.76
C SER A 184 6.38 0.97 23.28
N ASP A 185 5.29 1.59 22.84
CA ASP A 185 3.94 1.20 23.22
C ASP A 185 3.63 -0.25 22.78
N LEU A 186 3.97 -0.61 21.53
CA LEU A 186 3.77 -1.97 21.04
C LEU A 186 4.63 -3.01 21.78
N ARG A 187 5.86 -2.66 22.16
CA ARG A 187 6.71 -3.54 22.97
C ARG A 187 6.16 -3.74 24.38
N ASN A 188 5.64 -2.69 24.98
CA ASN A 188 4.98 -2.77 26.30
C ASN A 188 3.76 -3.68 26.22
N ILE A 189 2.92 -3.55 25.19
CA ILE A 189 1.79 -4.44 24.91
C ILE A 189 2.27 -5.90 24.79
N ALA A 190 3.31 -6.16 24.00
CA ALA A 190 3.88 -7.50 23.83
C ALA A 190 4.49 -8.08 25.12
N SER A 191 4.90 -7.22 26.06
CA SER A 191 5.46 -7.60 27.35
C SER A 191 4.40 -7.72 28.46
N GLY A 192 3.13 -7.47 28.15
CA GLY A 192 2.01 -7.50 29.10
C GLY A 192 1.80 -6.23 29.92
N GLU A 193 2.45 -5.13 29.54
CA GLU A 193 2.25 -3.81 30.12
C GLU A 193 1.12 -3.06 29.38
N CYS A 194 -0.12 -3.33 29.75
CA CYS A 194 -1.33 -2.88 29.04
C CYS A 194 -1.72 -1.42 29.34
N GLY A 195 -0.81 -0.47 29.08
CA GLY A 195 -1.15 0.96 29.09
C GLY A 195 -1.20 1.60 30.49
N LYS A 196 -0.10 1.50 31.26
CA LYS A 196 0.03 2.22 32.54
C LYS A 196 0.57 3.65 32.41
N SER A 197 0.89 4.10 31.20
CA SER A 197 1.45 5.44 30.95
C SER A 197 0.35 6.42 30.53
N PRO A 198 0.17 7.56 31.22
CA PRO A 198 -0.83 8.58 30.86
C PRO A 198 -0.63 9.20 29.48
N GLN A 199 0.55 9.03 28.87
CA GLN A 199 0.92 9.60 27.57
C GLN A 199 0.80 8.59 26.41
N SER A 200 0.55 7.32 26.69
CA SER A 200 0.41 6.30 25.64
C SER A 200 -0.97 6.40 24.97
N PRO A 201 -1.07 6.20 23.64
CA PRO A 201 -2.36 5.99 22.98
C PRO A 201 -3.13 4.82 23.61
N ASP A 202 -4.45 4.81 23.45
CA ASP A 202 -5.23 3.63 23.82
C ASP A 202 -4.76 2.39 23.03
N LEU A 203 -4.96 1.21 23.63
CA LEU A 203 -4.52 -0.07 23.06
C LEU A 203 -4.96 -0.24 21.61
N MET A 204 -6.21 0.09 21.29
CA MET A 204 -6.77 -0.11 19.96
C MET A 204 -6.12 0.82 18.94
N SER A 205 -5.86 2.07 19.33
CA SER A 205 -5.11 3.03 18.53
C SER A 205 -3.69 2.57 18.22
N SER A 206 -2.97 1.98 19.19
CA SER A 206 -1.62 1.41 18.95
C SER A 206 -1.66 0.23 17.98
N LEU A 207 -2.62 -0.68 18.12
CA LEU A 207 -2.77 -1.82 17.21
C LEU A 207 -3.16 -1.37 15.79
N TYR A 208 -4.11 -0.44 15.65
CA TYR A 208 -4.51 0.09 14.35
C TYR A 208 -3.41 0.91 13.69
N ASN A 209 -2.89 1.94 14.35
CA ASN A 209 -1.92 2.85 13.76
C ASN A 209 -0.52 2.23 13.65
N GLY A 210 -0.12 1.40 14.61
CA GLY A 210 1.23 0.82 14.68
C GLY A 210 1.39 -0.51 13.94
N VAL A 211 0.39 -1.38 13.99
CA VAL A 211 0.46 -2.69 13.35
C VAL A 211 -0.27 -2.68 12.02
N ALA A 212 -1.59 -2.40 12.05
CA ALA A 212 -2.42 -2.51 10.86
C ALA A 212 -2.00 -1.53 9.76
N VAL A 213 -1.84 -0.25 10.08
CA VAL A 213 -1.51 0.81 9.12
C VAL A 213 -0.03 0.85 8.76
N LYS A 214 0.87 0.64 9.73
CA LYS A 214 2.32 0.86 9.53
C LYS A 214 3.11 -0.39 9.15
N MET A 215 2.69 -1.58 9.56
CA MET A 215 3.45 -2.80 9.26
C MET A 215 2.87 -3.59 8.10
N THR A 216 1.54 -3.76 8.05
CA THR A 216 0.85 -4.60 7.06
C THR A 216 1.25 -4.34 5.61
N PRO A 217 1.41 -3.08 5.15
CA PRO A 217 1.76 -2.81 3.74
C PRO A 217 3.16 -3.30 3.35
N PHE A 218 4.09 -3.38 4.32
CA PHE A 218 5.51 -3.58 4.06
C PHE A 218 6.02 -4.96 4.51
N LEU A 219 5.49 -5.49 5.60
CA LEU A 219 5.92 -6.78 6.16
C LEU A 219 5.23 -7.96 5.49
N ARG A 220 5.93 -9.09 5.40
CA ARG A 220 5.44 -10.35 4.81
C ARG A 220 4.48 -11.09 5.79
N PRO A 221 3.62 -12.01 5.29
CA PRO A 221 2.68 -12.75 6.13
C PRO A 221 3.31 -13.43 7.37
N ALA A 222 4.43 -14.14 7.17
CA ALA A 222 5.16 -14.81 8.25
C ALA A 222 5.80 -13.85 9.28
N GLU A 223 5.99 -12.58 8.93
CA GLU A 223 6.46 -11.55 9.86
C GLU A 223 5.30 -10.98 10.66
N MET A 224 4.19 -10.68 9.99
CA MET A 224 2.95 -10.25 10.65
C MET A 224 2.44 -11.30 11.64
N GLU A 225 2.52 -12.58 11.28
CA GLU A 225 2.18 -13.69 12.18
C GLU A 225 2.96 -13.63 13.49
N ARG A 226 4.29 -13.45 13.38
CA ARG A 226 5.19 -13.37 14.54
C ARG A 226 4.88 -12.16 15.40
N VAL A 227 4.63 -11.00 14.79
CA VAL A 227 4.24 -9.78 15.51
C VAL A 227 2.94 -9.99 16.28
N TRP A 228 1.89 -10.51 15.61
CA TRP A 228 0.61 -10.77 16.26
C TRP A 228 0.72 -11.80 17.39
N LYS A 229 1.51 -12.87 17.19
CA LYS A 229 1.77 -13.87 18.24
C LYS A 229 2.46 -13.27 19.46
N ALA A 230 3.41 -12.35 19.27
CA ALA A 230 4.06 -11.64 20.37
C ALA A 230 3.07 -10.76 21.14
N LEU A 231 2.21 -10.02 20.43
CA LEU A 231 1.17 -9.18 21.03
C LEU A 231 0.12 -10.01 21.80
N ASP A 232 -0.33 -11.13 21.24
CA ASP A 232 -1.24 -12.07 21.89
C ASP A 232 -0.65 -12.64 23.19
N SER A 233 0.64 -12.99 23.15
CA SER A 233 1.35 -13.58 24.30
C SER A 233 1.48 -12.63 25.49
N GLY A 234 1.47 -11.31 25.25
CA GLY A 234 1.45 -10.31 26.31
C GLY A 234 0.15 -10.26 27.11
N GLY A 235 -0.95 -10.87 26.63
CA GLY A 235 -2.22 -10.94 27.35
C GLY A 235 -3.05 -9.64 27.34
N CYS A 236 -2.51 -8.51 26.88
CA CYS A 236 -3.25 -7.25 26.80
C CYS A 236 -4.46 -7.30 25.87
N LEU A 237 -4.41 -8.12 24.83
CA LEU A 237 -5.53 -8.27 23.89
C LEU A 237 -6.76 -8.93 24.54
N GLN A 238 -6.60 -9.58 25.71
CA GLN A 238 -7.72 -10.16 26.45
C GLN A 238 -8.63 -9.10 27.09
N THR A 239 -8.14 -7.87 27.27
CA THR A 239 -8.93 -6.77 27.84
C THR A 239 -9.85 -6.09 26.82
N LEU A 240 -9.69 -6.42 25.53
CA LEU A 240 -10.48 -5.83 24.45
C LEU A 240 -11.96 -6.24 24.57
N LYS A 241 -12.85 -5.38 24.11
CA LYS A 241 -14.27 -5.70 23.95
C LYS A 241 -14.48 -6.63 22.76
N SER A 242 -15.68 -7.21 22.63
CA SER A 242 -16.02 -8.10 21.51
C SER A 242 -15.79 -7.43 20.15
N HIS A 243 -16.25 -6.19 19.99
CA HIS A 243 -16.06 -5.43 18.75
C HIS A 243 -14.58 -5.16 18.44
N GLU A 244 -13.78 -4.81 19.44
CA GLU A 244 -12.34 -4.55 19.25
C GLU A 244 -11.56 -5.84 18.93
N ARG A 245 -11.96 -6.99 19.48
CA ARG A 245 -11.40 -8.29 19.09
C ARG A 245 -11.63 -8.59 17.63
N GLU A 246 -12.82 -8.28 17.11
CA GLU A 246 -13.14 -8.49 15.70
C GLU A 246 -12.29 -7.60 14.77
N TRP A 247 -11.97 -6.36 15.19
CA TRP A 247 -10.99 -5.52 14.48
C TRP A 247 -9.61 -6.19 14.44
N VAL A 248 -9.17 -6.75 15.57
CA VAL A 248 -7.89 -7.47 15.65
C VAL A 248 -7.90 -8.71 14.76
N ASP A 249 -8.98 -9.49 14.73
CA ASP A 249 -9.13 -10.65 13.86
C ASP A 249 -9.06 -10.24 12.39
N PHE A 250 -9.70 -9.12 12.02
CA PHE A 250 -9.57 -8.55 10.69
C PHE A 250 -8.12 -8.17 10.37
N PHE A 251 -7.40 -7.50 11.29
CA PHE A 251 -6.00 -7.13 11.06
C PHE A 251 -5.07 -8.33 10.94
N LYS A 252 -5.34 -9.42 11.68
CA LYS A 252 -4.64 -10.69 11.55
C LYS A 252 -4.90 -11.32 10.18
N ALA A 253 -6.17 -11.39 9.74
CA ALA A 253 -6.54 -11.89 8.43
C ALA A 253 -5.86 -11.12 7.30
N LEU A 254 -5.90 -9.78 7.37
CA LEU A 254 -5.22 -8.91 6.42
C LEU A 254 -3.69 -9.08 6.48
N GLY A 255 -3.11 -9.22 7.67
CA GLY A 255 -1.69 -9.54 7.84
C GLY A 255 -1.29 -10.87 7.21
N GLN A 256 -2.18 -11.86 7.20
CA GLN A 256 -1.97 -13.15 6.53
C GLN A 256 -2.34 -13.15 5.04
N ARG A 257 -2.93 -12.06 4.53
CA ARG A 257 -3.51 -11.99 3.18
C ARG A 257 -4.59 -13.07 2.99
N ASP A 258 -5.26 -13.46 4.08
CA ASP A 258 -6.43 -14.34 4.02
C ASP A 258 -7.61 -13.53 3.48
N THR A 259 -7.71 -13.49 2.16
CA THR A 259 -8.70 -12.65 1.48
C THR A 259 -10.13 -13.09 1.76
N LYS A 260 -10.37 -14.36 2.09
CA LYS A 260 -11.69 -14.84 2.48
C LYS A 260 -12.08 -14.27 3.85
N ALA A 261 -11.26 -14.48 4.87
CA ALA A 261 -11.51 -13.95 6.20
C ALA A 261 -11.56 -12.41 6.21
N MET A 262 -10.72 -11.74 5.42
CA MET A 262 -10.77 -10.28 5.26
C MET A 262 -12.16 -9.80 4.82
N VAL A 263 -12.76 -10.44 3.82
CA VAL A 263 -14.07 -10.02 3.30
C VAL A 263 -15.17 -10.32 4.30
N ASP A 264 -15.21 -11.54 4.83
CA ASP A 264 -16.28 -11.97 5.74
C ASP A 264 -16.29 -11.12 7.02
N ILE A 265 -15.12 -10.84 7.61
CA ILE A 265 -15.02 -9.99 8.81
C ILE A 265 -15.29 -8.52 8.46
N ALA A 266 -14.78 -7.99 7.34
CA ALA A 266 -15.05 -6.61 6.95
C ALA A 266 -16.55 -6.35 6.77
N GLU A 267 -17.27 -7.25 6.10
CA GLU A 267 -18.71 -7.10 5.90
C GLU A 267 -19.48 -7.10 7.23
N HIS A 268 -19.11 -7.99 8.16
CA HIS A 268 -19.74 -8.02 9.47
C HIS A 268 -19.46 -6.72 10.27
N LEU A 269 -18.20 -6.26 10.29
CA LEU A 269 -17.83 -4.99 10.92
C LEU A 269 -18.53 -3.77 10.31
N LEU A 270 -18.68 -3.75 8.99
CA LEU A 270 -19.31 -2.66 8.26
C LEU A 270 -20.84 -2.66 8.39
N ALA A 271 -21.45 -3.81 8.65
CA ALA A 271 -22.89 -3.95 8.88
C ALA A 271 -23.32 -3.59 10.32
N ALA A 272 -22.37 -3.37 11.22
CA ALA A 272 -22.65 -2.99 12.60
C ALA A 272 -23.44 -1.67 12.67
N PRO A 273 -24.35 -1.51 13.65
CA PRO A 273 -25.19 -0.32 13.77
C PRO A 273 -24.41 0.94 14.19
N GLU A 274 -23.21 0.78 14.78
CA GLU A 274 -22.37 1.89 15.20
C GLU A 274 -21.68 2.54 13.99
N ARG A 275 -21.82 3.86 13.86
CA ARG A 275 -21.23 4.58 12.74
C ARG A 275 -19.71 4.68 12.88
N MET A 276 -19.00 4.02 11.98
CA MET A 276 -17.55 4.06 11.91
C MET A 276 -17.03 5.44 11.44
N LYS A 277 -15.88 5.87 11.99
CA LYS A 277 -15.18 7.08 11.52
C LYS A 277 -14.71 6.91 10.05
N PRO A 278 -14.60 8.00 9.26
CA PRO A 278 -14.26 7.90 7.83
C PRO A 278 -12.94 7.18 7.51
N GLY A 279 -11.91 7.33 8.35
CA GLY A 279 -10.61 6.69 8.14
C GLY A 279 -10.69 5.16 8.18
N PRO A 280 -11.08 4.56 9.33
CA PRO A 280 -11.33 3.13 9.41
C PRO A 280 -12.38 2.64 8.41
N LEU A 281 -13.45 3.41 8.15
CA LEU A 281 -14.46 3.03 7.17
C LEU A 281 -13.83 2.79 5.78
N LYS A 282 -13.01 3.75 5.30
CA LYS A 282 -12.26 3.58 4.04
C LYS A 282 -11.35 2.36 4.08
N TYR A 283 -10.70 2.12 5.21
CA TYR A 283 -9.79 1.00 5.37
C TYR A 283 -10.50 -0.36 5.19
N PHE A 284 -11.59 -0.60 5.92
CA PHE A 284 -12.34 -1.86 5.84
C PHE A 284 -13.03 -2.03 4.49
N VAL A 285 -13.65 -0.97 3.93
CA VAL A 285 -14.29 -1.06 2.61
C VAL A 285 -13.26 -1.37 1.53
N ALA A 286 -12.12 -0.65 1.50
CA ALA A 286 -11.09 -0.91 0.50
C ALA A 286 -10.52 -2.33 0.60
N ALA A 287 -10.29 -2.83 1.81
CA ALA A 287 -9.81 -4.18 2.05
C ALA A 287 -10.84 -5.27 1.68
N GLY A 288 -12.12 -5.05 1.98
CA GLY A 288 -13.21 -5.95 1.56
C GLY A 288 -13.39 -5.99 0.04
N MET A 289 -13.32 -4.83 -0.62
CA MET A 289 -13.28 -4.76 -2.09
C MET A 289 -12.08 -5.52 -2.65
N LEU A 290 -10.89 -5.28 -2.09
CA LEU A 290 -9.64 -5.91 -2.49
C LEU A 290 -9.70 -7.44 -2.36
N GLY A 291 -10.16 -7.94 -1.22
CA GLY A 291 -10.33 -9.37 -0.99
C GLY A 291 -11.37 -9.99 -1.91
N SER A 292 -12.48 -9.30 -2.17
CA SER A 292 -13.54 -9.75 -3.09
C SER A 292 -13.02 -9.85 -4.53
N LEU A 293 -12.26 -8.86 -4.99
CA LEU A 293 -11.63 -8.86 -6.31
C LEU A 293 -10.61 -10.00 -6.45
N ASN A 294 -9.78 -10.22 -5.44
CA ASN A 294 -8.81 -11.33 -5.43
C ASN A 294 -9.50 -12.71 -5.49
N GLN A 295 -10.66 -12.85 -4.86
CA GLN A 295 -11.50 -14.06 -4.93
C GLN A 295 -12.30 -14.20 -6.24
N GLY A 296 -12.16 -13.28 -7.19
CA GLY A 296 -12.90 -13.32 -8.46
C GLY A 296 -14.38 -12.91 -8.33
N ASN A 297 -14.74 -12.16 -7.29
CA ASN A 297 -16.10 -11.70 -7.01
C ASN A 297 -16.24 -10.17 -7.20
N PRO A 298 -16.19 -9.66 -8.44
CA PRO A 298 -16.25 -8.22 -8.72
C PRO A 298 -17.58 -7.58 -8.30
N GLU A 299 -18.68 -8.35 -8.31
CA GLU A 299 -20.00 -7.87 -7.88
C GLU A 299 -20.04 -7.58 -6.38
N ARG A 300 -19.47 -8.45 -5.56
CA ARG A 300 -19.36 -8.26 -4.10
C ARG A 300 -18.53 -7.01 -3.78
N ALA A 301 -17.42 -6.81 -4.51
CA ALA A 301 -16.63 -5.60 -4.40
C ALA A 301 -17.43 -4.33 -4.80
N PHE A 302 -18.19 -4.38 -5.90
CA PHE A 302 -18.99 -3.25 -6.34
C PHE A 302 -20.12 -2.92 -5.37
N HIS A 303 -20.73 -3.93 -4.76
CA HIS A 303 -21.77 -3.75 -3.74
C HIS A 303 -21.24 -2.99 -2.51
N LEU A 304 -20.07 -3.38 -1.99
CA LEU A 304 -19.38 -2.65 -0.91
C LEU A 304 -19.15 -1.18 -1.26
N TRP A 305 -18.71 -0.89 -2.49
CA TRP A 305 -18.55 0.48 -2.95
C TRP A 305 -19.87 1.26 -2.95
N GLU A 306 -20.91 0.74 -3.59
CA GLU A 306 -22.19 1.44 -3.71
C GLU A 306 -22.83 1.72 -2.35
N GLN A 307 -22.69 0.79 -1.40
CA GLN A 307 -23.23 0.92 -0.06
C GLN A 307 -22.56 2.04 0.75
N TYR A 308 -21.22 2.16 0.68
CA TYR A 308 -20.47 3.03 1.59
C TYR A 308 -19.85 4.28 0.95
N LYS A 309 -19.92 4.47 -0.38
CA LYS A 309 -19.26 5.61 -1.07
C LYS A 309 -19.65 6.98 -0.52
N ARG A 310 -20.94 7.17 -0.17
CA ARG A 310 -21.44 8.45 0.35
C ARG A 310 -20.89 8.73 1.75
N ASP A 311 -20.79 7.71 2.61
CA ASP A 311 -20.23 7.87 3.95
C ASP A 311 -18.71 8.11 3.94
N MET A 312 -18.01 7.54 2.96
CA MET A 312 -16.56 7.70 2.82
C MET A 312 -16.15 9.03 2.18
N PHE A 313 -16.91 9.51 1.19
CA PHE A 313 -16.48 10.64 0.33
C PHE A 313 -17.45 11.82 0.31
N GLY A 314 -18.72 11.63 0.70
CA GLY A 314 -19.76 12.64 0.49
C GLY A 314 -19.86 13.02 -0.99
N GLU A 315 -19.69 14.31 -1.29
CA GLU A 315 -19.65 14.86 -2.65
C GLU A 315 -18.24 14.89 -3.27
N ASN A 316 -17.21 14.50 -2.50
CA ASN A 316 -15.84 14.52 -3.01
C ASN A 316 -15.58 13.37 -3.98
N GLN A 317 -14.63 13.57 -4.89
CA GLN A 317 -14.19 12.48 -5.76
C GLN A 317 -13.42 11.40 -4.96
N PRO A 318 -13.57 10.12 -5.34
CA PRO A 318 -12.75 9.06 -4.76
C PRO A 318 -11.28 9.24 -5.15
N ASP A 319 -10.41 8.85 -4.23
CA ASP A 319 -8.97 8.72 -4.47
C ASP A 319 -8.67 7.61 -5.51
N LEU A 320 -7.43 7.59 -5.99
CA LEU A 320 -7.01 6.61 -7.01
C LEU A 320 -7.16 5.14 -6.58
N LEU A 321 -7.05 4.78 -5.29
CA LEU A 321 -7.26 3.40 -4.87
C LEU A 321 -8.71 3.00 -5.10
N PHE A 322 -9.68 3.80 -4.63
CA PHE A 322 -11.08 3.49 -4.84
C PHE A 322 -11.47 3.54 -6.33
N ARG A 323 -10.92 4.47 -7.11
CA ARG A 323 -11.12 4.47 -8.57
C ARG A 323 -10.63 3.16 -9.21
N LEU A 324 -9.45 2.68 -8.80
CA LEU A 324 -8.91 1.41 -9.26
C LEU A 324 -9.80 0.23 -8.86
N LEU A 325 -10.20 0.15 -7.59
CA LEU A 325 -11.05 -0.94 -7.09
C LEU A 325 -12.40 -0.95 -7.80
N VAL A 326 -13.00 0.22 -8.05
CA VAL A 326 -14.24 0.36 -8.83
C VAL A 326 -14.04 -0.04 -10.29
N ALA A 327 -12.92 0.33 -10.90
CA ALA A 327 -12.61 -0.06 -12.28
C ALA A 327 -12.49 -1.58 -12.45
N ASN A 328 -11.96 -2.27 -11.44
CA ASN A 328 -11.82 -3.73 -11.43
C ASN A 328 -13.09 -4.47 -11.00
N SER A 329 -14.06 -3.80 -10.40
CA SER A 329 -15.31 -4.41 -9.92
C SER A 329 -16.50 -4.22 -10.87
N LYS A 330 -16.38 -3.33 -11.85
CA LYS A 330 -17.32 -3.27 -12.98
C LYS A 330 -17.01 -4.44 -13.91
N ARG A 331 -18.00 -5.32 -14.17
CA ARG A 331 -17.88 -6.39 -15.18
C ARG A 331 -17.29 -5.79 -16.47
N PRO A 332 -16.35 -6.46 -17.16
CA PRO A 332 -16.02 -6.07 -18.51
C PRO A 332 -17.34 -6.01 -19.28
N LYS A 333 -17.58 -4.92 -20.01
CA LYS A 333 -18.64 -4.93 -21.03
C LYS A 333 -18.25 -6.09 -21.94
N ASN A 334 -18.99 -7.20 -21.87
CA ASN A 334 -18.89 -8.25 -22.87
C ASN A 334 -18.99 -7.54 -24.22
N GLY A 335 -17.95 -7.69 -25.03
CA GLY A 335 -17.86 -7.07 -26.34
C GLY A 335 -19.09 -7.40 -27.15
N GLN A 336 -19.57 -6.39 -27.87
CA GLN A 336 -20.34 -6.58 -29.08
C GLN A 336 -19.53 -7.36 -30.11
#